data_AF-A0A9E4UBN6-F1
#
_entry.id   AF-A0A9E4UBN6-F1
#
_cell.length_a   1.000
_cell.length_b   1.000
_cell.length_c   1.000
_cell.angle_alpha   90.00
_cell.angle_beta   90.00
_cell.angle_gamma   90.00
#
_symmetry.space_group_name_H-M   'P 1'
#
loop_
_entity.id
_entity.type
_entity.pdbx_description
1 polymer ?
#
loop_
_entity_poly.entity_id
_entity_poly.type
_entity_poly.pdbx_seq_one_letter_code
_entity_poly.pdbx_strand_id
1 'polypeptide(L)'
;MTNALPLDGITVVDFSQILAGPFCTMMLADMGADVIKVEKPNGGDDTRRYGPPFINGESAAFLTLNRNKRSMILDMKHEDGLRIATRMLEQADVMIHNFRPGVVDRMGLGYESVHELNPAIIYCTVSGFGTTGPYAAKAGFDLIAQGMSGLMSINGFPDAPPAKVGVPLADLNTGAFAAFGVLTAYVNRLKTGRGQHVDASLLDSGIAYTLYESATYFATNEVSGPLGSAHRMIAPYQAFATQDGYINIGAANQNNWERMCRAIGQEDLLEDERFTSNGERMVHIKELTPIMEKTFKAESTAHWVELLE
;
A
#
# COMPACT_ATOMS: atom_id res chain seq x y z
N MET A 1 3.05 23.61 -25.06
CA MET A 1 2.84 22.95 -23.77
C MET A 1 4.18 22.95 -23.07
N THR A 2 4.27 23.47 -21.84
CA THR A 2 5.52 23.43 -21.07
C THR A 2 5.87 21.98 -20.77
N ASN A 3 7.04 21.51 -21.23
CA ASN A 3 7.57 20.16 -20.98
C ASN A 3 7.98 19.93 -19.50
N ALA A 4 7.48 20.75 -18.57
CA ALA A 4 7.85 20.66 -17.17
C ALA A 4 6.98 19.60 -16.47
N LEU A 5 7.61 18.71 -15.71
CA LEU A 5 6.90 17.74 -14.88
C LEU A 5 6.33 18.43 -13.63
N PRO A 6 5.32 17.83 -12.96
CA PRO A 6 4.61 18.48 -11.86
C PRO A 6 5.47 18.90 -10.65
N LEU A 7 6.59 18.23 -10.39
CA LEU A 7 7.52 18.53 -9.29
C LEU A 7 8.89 19.04 -9.78
N ASP A 8 8.97 19.55 -11.01
CA ASP A 8 10.20 20.17 -11.50
C ASP A 8 10.65 21.31 -10.58
N GLY A 9 11.93 21.26 -10.18
CA GLY A 9 12.54 22.22 -9.27
C GLY A 9 12.39 21.88 -7.79
N ILE A 10 11.69 20.79 -7.44
CA ILE A 10 11.58 20.31 -6.05
C ILE A 10 12.77 19.40 -5.72
N THR A 11 13.47 19.69 -4.63
CA THR A 11 14.60 18.88 -4.13
C THR A 11 14.17 18.03 -2.95
N VAL A 12 14.41 16.72 -3.03
CA VAL A 12 14.09 15.75 -1.98
C VAL A 12 15.38 15.09 -1.48
N VAL A 13 15.62 15.15 -0.17
CA VAL A 13 16.70 14.41 0.48
C VAL A 13 16.13 13.13 1.09
N ASP A 14 16.51 12.00 0.51
CA ASP A 14 16.02 10.67 0.86
C ASP A 14 17.03 9.92 1.73
N PHE A 15 16.82 9.96 3.05
CA PHE A 15 17.58 9.14 4.02
C PHE A 15 16.93 7.78 4.29
N SER A 16 15.89 7.42 3.54
CA SER A 16 15.15 6.21 3.77
C SER A 16 15.77 4.99 3.08
N GLN A 17 15.43 3.81 3.59
CA GLN A 17 15.92 2.52 3.09
C GLN A 17 14.80 1.49 2.98
N ILE A 18 15.09 0.38 2.31
CA ILE A 18 14.21 -0.79 2.20
C ILE A 18 13.02 -0.57 1.27
N LEU A 19 11.86 -0.10 1.72
CA LEU A 19 10.68 -0.09 0.85
C LEU A 19 9.76 1.11 1.01
N ALA A 20 9.06 1.28 2.14
CA ALA A 20 8.03 2.33 2.26
C ALA A 20 8.53 3.75 1.95
N GLY A 21 9.63 4.16 2.60
CA GLY A 21 10.27 5.47 2.33
C GLY A 21 10.78 5.59 0.89
N PRO A 22 11.59 4.62 0.38
CA PRO A 22 12.05 4.68 -1.00
C PRO A 22 10.92 4.64 -2.04
N PHE A 23 9.79 3.99 -1.74
CA PHE A 23 8.62 3.97 -2.63
C PHE A 23 7.96 5.35 -2.71
N CYS A 24 7.82 6.04 -1.57
CA CYS A 24 7.39 7.44 -1.53
C CYS A 24 8.27 8.32 -2.43
N THR A 25 9.59 8.27 -2.24
CA THR A 25 10.51 9.14 -3.01
C THR A 25 10.65 8.73 -4.46
N MET A 26 10.45 7.46 -4.79
CA MET A 26 10.34 7.00 -6.18
C MET A 26 9.15 7.65 -6.87
N MET A 27 7.98 7.71 -6.22
CA MET A 27 6.81 8.39 -6.78
C MET A 27 7.07 9.89 -6.98
N LEU A 28 7.74 10.55 -6.03
CA LEU A 28 8.13 11.96 -6.17
C LEU A 28 9.11 12.17 -7.32
N ALA A 29 10.11 11.30 -7.48
CA ALA A 29 11.06 11.34 -8.58
C ALA A 29 10.38 11.15 -9.94
N ASP A 30 9.45 10.19 -10.04
CA ASP A 30 8.67 9.92 -11.25
C ASP A 30 7.78 11.12 -11.66
N MET A 31 7.45 12.01 -10.70
CA MET A 31 6.74 13.27 -10.95
C MET A 31 7.67 14.47 -11.20
N GLY A 32 8.99 14.28 -11.28
CA GLY A 32 9.97 15.30 -11.66
C GLY A 32 10.83 15.87 -10.53
N ALA A 33 10.66 15.42 -9.28
CA ALA A 33 11.50 15.90 -8.19
C ALA A 33 12.95 15.42 -8.33
N ASP A 34 13.91 16.27 -8.00
CA ASP A 34 15.32 15.88 -7.87
C ASP A 34 15.54 15.18 -6.53
N VAL A 35 15.55 13.85 -6.56
CA VAL A 35 15.68 13.01 -5.38
C VAL A 35 17.14 12.59 -5.18
N ILE A 36 17.71 13.01 -4.06
CA ILE A 36 19.06 12.66 -3.62
C ILE A 36 18.95 11.61 -2.52
N LYS A 37 19.22 10.35 -2.87
CA LYS A 37 19.29 9.24 -1.92
C LYS A 37 20.62 9.25 -1.19
N VAL A 38 20.57 9.42 0.13
CA VAL A 38 21.74 9.40 1.00
C VAL A 38 21.92 8.00 1.57
N GLU A 39 23.08 7.40 1.31
CA GLU A 39 23.35 6.00 1.59
C GLU A 39 24.55 5.82 2.55
N LYS A 40 24.51 4.77 3.37
CA LYS A 40 25.61 4.45 4.30
C LYS A 40 26.84 3.89 3.55
N PRO A 41 28.09 4.23 3.96
CA PRO A 41 29.31 3.81 3.26
C PRO A 41 29.49 2.30 3.10
N ASN A 42 29.00 1.52 4.04
CA ASN A 42 29.21 0.06 4.09
C ASN A 42 28.02 -0.69 3.47
N GLY A 43 27.87 -0.56 2.15
CA GLY A 43 26.91 -1.34 1.36
C GLY A 43 25.60 -0.62 1.00
N GLY A 44 25.46 0.66 1.32
CA GLY A 44 24.31 1.48 0.94
C GLY A 44 22.96 0.97 1.44
N ASP A 45 21.88 1.20 0.69
CA ASP A 45 20.57 0.63 0.98
C ASP A 45 20.63 -0.90 1.04
N ASP A 46 19.96 -1.51 2.03
CA ASP A 46 19.96 -2.95 2.20
C ASP A 46 19.33 -3.69 1.01
N THR A 47 18.43 -3.04 0.25
CA THR A 47 17.86 -3.61 -0.98
C THR A 47 18.86 -3.81 -2.10
N ARG A 48 20.04 -3.16 -2.08
CA ARG A 48 21.12 -3.43 -3.04
C ARG A 48 21.56 -4.90 -3.02
N ARG A 49 21.34 -5.59 -1.89
CA ARG A 49 21.70 -7.00 -1.68
C ARG A 49 20.49 -7.94 -1.74
N TYR A 50 19.30 -7.43 -2.03
CA TYR A 50 18.11 -8.28 -2.18
C TYR A 50 18.18 -9.00 -3.52
N GLY A 51 18.31 -10.32 -3.48
CA GLY A 51 18.32 -11.13 -4.68
C GLY A 51 18.50 -12.60 -4.34
N PRO A 52 18.38 -13.49 -5.36
CA PRO A 52 18.10 -13.18 -6.78
C PRO A 52 16.67 -12.63 -7.03
N PRO A 53 16.39 -11.97 -8.19
CA PRO A 53 17.27 -11.81 -9.36
C PRO A 53 18.14 -10.55 -9.34
N PHE A 54 19.27 -10.62 -10.04
CA PHE A 54 20.20 -9.51 -10.26
C PHE A 54 20.23 -9.12 -11.75
N ILE A 55 20.39 -7.83 -12.04
CA ILE A 55 20.61 -7.28 -13.39
C ILE A 55 22.00 -6.67 -13.39
N ASN A 56 22.92 -7.22 -14.20
CA ASN A 56 24.31 -6.76 -14.28
C ASN A 56 25.02 -6.66 -12.91
N GLY A 57 24.73 -7.59 -11.99
CA GLY A 57 25.31 -7.62 -10.64
C GLY A 57 24.60 -6.76 -9.60
N GLU A 58 23.58 -5.99 -9.99
CA GLU A 58 22.78 -5.15 -9.10
C GLU A 58 21.41 -5.78 -8.81
N SER A 59 20.90 -5.59 -7.59
CA SER A 59 19.57 -6.07 -7.20
C SER A 59 18.48 -5.47 -8.11
N ALA A 60 17.67 -6.34 -8.74
CA ALA A 60 16.54 -5.89 -9.54
C ALA A 60 15.51 -5.10 -8.72
N ALA A 61 15.35 -5.46 -7.43
CA ALA A 61 14.49 -4.75 -6.50
C ALA A 61 15.01 -3.33 -6.23
N PHE A 62 16.31 -3.17 -5.98
CA PHE A 62 16.92 -1.86 -5.77
C PHE A 62 16.77 -0.96 -6.99
N LEU A 63 17.09 -1.49 -8.19
CA LEU A 63 17.00 -0.75 -9.44
C LEU A 63 15.56 -0.28 -9.72
N THR A 64 14.58 -1.15 -9.49
CA THR A 64 13.16 -0.81 -9.70
C THR A 64 12.71 0.29 -8.74
N LEU A 65 13.06 0.16 -7.47
CA LEU A 65 12.59 1.02 -6.38
C LEU A 65 13.29 2.38 -6.33
N ASN A 66 14.52 2.48 -6.84
CA ASN A 66 15.34 3.69 -6.74
C ASN A 66 15.65 4.32 -8.10
N ARG A 67 14.86 3.99 -9.13
CA ARG A 67 14.90 4.70 -10.42
C ARG A 67 14.71 6.21 -10.24
N ASN A 68 15.28 6.99 -11.16
CA ASN A 68 15.23 8.46 -11.19
C ASN A 68 15.91 9.18 -9.99
N LYS A 69 16.51 8.45 -9.04
CA LYS A 69 17.23 9.04 -7.90
C LYS A 69 18.71 9.19 -8.20
N ARG A 70 19.32 10.27 -7.71
CA ARG A 70 20.78 10.39 -7.57
C ARG A 70 21.19 9.74 -6.25
N SER A 71 22.34 9.09 -6.22
CA SER A 71 22.87 8.45 -5.01
C SER A 71 24.10 9.20 -4.51
N MET A 72 24.17 9.40 -3.19
CA MET A 72 25.33 9.93 -2.50
C MET A 72 25.62 9.10 -1.26
N ILE A 73 26.88 8.70 -1.08
CA ILE A 73 27.33 8.02 0.14
C ILE A 73 27.69 9.06 1.19
N LEU A 74 27.14 8.93 2.40
CA LEU A 74 27.42 9.81 3.52
C LEU A 74 27.43 9.05 4.85
N ASP A 75 28.50 9.20 5.63
CA ASP A 75 28.54 8.68 7.00
C ASP A 75 27.91 9.68 7.97
N MET A 76 26.64 9.46 8.29
CA MET A 76 25.87 10.29 9.24
C MET A 76 26.36 10.17 10.70
N LYS A 77 27.35 9.32 10.99
CA LYS A 77 28.00 9.26 12.31
C LYS A 77 29.22 10.17 12.42
N HIS A 78 29.76 10.62 11.29
CA HIS A 78 30.90 11.52 11.26
C HIS A 78 30.42 12.98 11.24
N GLU A 79 31.13 13.87 11.92
CA GLU A 79 30.75 15.29 12.03
C GLU A 79 30.64 15.96 10.65
N ASP A 80 31.58 15.69 9.76
CA ASP A 80 31.49 16.17 8.36
C ASP A 80 30.28 15.63 7.61
N GLY A 81 29.88 14.38 7.86
CA GLY A 81 28.69 13.81 7.25
C GLY A 81 27.42 14.52 7.71
N LEU A 82 27.30 14.75 9.02
CA LEU A 82 26.21 15.57 9.58
C LEU A 82 26.22 16.98 9.00
N ARG A 83 27.38 17.64 8.94
CA ARG A 83 27.52 18.99 8.37
C ARG A 83 27.07 19.07 6.91
N ILE A 84 27.41 18.06 6.10
CA ILE A 84 26.95 17.99 4.71
C ILE A 84 25.44 17.80 4.65
N ALA A 85 24.87 16.89 5.44
CA ALA A 85 23.44 16.65 5.49
C ALA A 85 22.65 17.90 5.93
N THR A 86 23.10 18.60 6.97
CA THR A 86 22.52 19.87 7.41
C THR A 86 22.48 20.88 6.27
N ARG A 87 23.59 21.07 5.54
CA ARG A 87 23.64 21.99 4.39
C ARG A 87 22.72 21.58 3.24
N MET A 88 22.48 20.29 3.03
CA MET A 88 21.49 19.84 2.06
C MET A 88 20.08 20.23 2.50
N LEU A 89 19.77 20.06 3.79
CA LEU A 89 18.45 20.34 4.36
C LEU A 89 18.12 21.84 4.43
N GLU A 90 19.13 22.72 4.50
CA GLU A 90 18.97 24.18 4.36
C GLU A 90 18.30 24.58 3.03
N GLN A 91 18.48 23.77 1.97
CA GLN A 91 17.99 24.08 0.62
C GLN A 91 16.95 23.08 0.10
N ALA A 92 16.72 21.99 0.83
CA ALA A 92 15.77 20.96 0.43
C ALA A 92 14.32 21.42 0.61
N ASP A 93 13.44 20.90 -0.23
CA ASP A 93 12.00 21.07 -0.07
C ASP A 93 11.40 19.99 0.81
N VAL A 94 11.94 18.77 0.70
CA VAL A 94 11.45 17.59 1.40
C VAL A 94 12.62 16.83 1.99
N MET A 95 12.48 16.42 3.25
CA MET A 95 13.30 15.40 3.89
C MET A 95 12.44 14.18 4.14
N ILE A 96 12.92 12.99 3.77
CA ILE A 96 12.28 11.74 4.22
C ILE A 96 13.27 10.86 4.96
N HIS A 97 12.79 10.17 5.99
CA HIS A 97 13.57 9.14 6.67
C HIS A 97 12.67 8.04 7.26
N ASN A 98 13.26 6.86 7.46
CA ASN A 98 12.63 5.75 8.17
C ASN A 98 13.54 5.13 9.24
N PHE A 99 14.42 5.94 9.81
CA PHE A 99 15.19 5.55 10.98
C PHE A 99 14.31 5.18 12.17
N ARG A 100 14.85 4.37 13.08
CA ARG A 100 14.17 4.08 14.34
C ARG A 100 13.90 5.38 15.13
N PRO A 101 12.81 5.42 15.91
CA PRO A 101 12.48 6.55 16.78
C PRO A 101 13.69 7.03 17.60
N GLY A 102 13.85 8.36 17.69
CA GLY A 102 14.94 8.99 18.44
C GLY A 102 16.32 8.98 17.77
N VAL A 103 16.52 8.26 16.66
CA VAL A 103 17.84 8.21 15.99
C VAL A 103 18.21 9.58 15.39
N VAL A 104 17.28 10.17 14.64
CA VAL A 104 17.50 11.47 13.99
C VAL A 104 17.57 12.62 15.00
N ASP A 105 16.81 12.55 16.09
CA ASP A 105 16.86 13.55 17.16
C ASP A 105 18.24 13.58 17.82
N ARG A 106 18.85 12.41 18.08
CA ARG A 106 20.22 12.31 18.60
C ARG A 106 21.29 12.81 17.64
N MET A 107 20.98 12.87 16.34
CA MET A 107 21.85 13.42 15.30
C MET A 107 21.66 14.93 15.11
N GLY A 108 20.72 15.57 15.83
CA GLY A 108 20.36 16.98 15.61
C GLY A 108 19.55 17.20 14.33
N LEU A 109 18.97 16.14 13.78
CA LEU A 109 18.18 16.15 12.54
C LEU A 109 16.72 15.75 12.80
N GLY A 110 16.24 15.92 14.04
CA GLY A 110 14.83 15.78 14.39
C GLY A 110 13.98 16.90 13.79
N TYR A 111 12.66 16.73 13.78
CA TYR A 111 11.74 17.68 13.14
C TYR A 111 11.93 19.12 13.63
N GLU A 112 11.96 19.35 14.96
CA GLU A 112 12.11 20.70 15.51
C GLU A 112 13.42 21.36 15.06
N SER A 113 14.56 20.64 15.12
CA SER A 113 15.86 21.16 14.69
C SER A 113 15.90 21.48 13.19
N VAL A 114 15.30 20.61 12.37
CA VAL A 114 15.26 20.81 10.91
C VAL A 114 14.27 21.91 10.52
N HIS A 115 13.17 22.06 11.26
CA HIS A 115 12.19 23.13 11.05
C HIS A 115 12.73 24.50 11.47
N GLU A 116 13.55 24.59 12.53
CA GLU A 116 14.29 25.81 12.88
C GLU A 116 15.30 26.20 11.79
N LEU A 117 15.99 25.21 11.21
CA LEU A 117 16.95 25.40 10.12
C LEU A 117 16.27 25.86 8.82
N ASN A 118 15.16 25.22 8.46
CA ASN A 118 14.41 25.48 7.24
C ASN A 118 12.90 25.41 7.52
N PRO A 119 12.25 26.54 7.86
CA PRO A 119 10.82 26.56 8.19
C PRO A 119 9.87 26.18 7.04
N ALA A 120 10.39 26.08 5.80
CA ALA A 120 9.65 25.69 4.61
C ALA A 120 9.77 24.19 4.30
N ILE A 121 10.57 23.43 5.06
CA ILE A 121 10.81 22.02 4.77
C ILE A 121 9.61 21.13 5.10
N ILE A 122 9.28 20.22 4.19
CA ILE A 122 8.32 19.16 4.44
C ILE A 122 9.11 17.98 5.01
N TYR A 123 8.94 17.73 6.30
CA TYR A 123 9.65 16.68 7.01
C TYR A 123 8.77 15.43 7.05
N CYS A 124 9.20 14.34 6.44
CA CYS A 124 8.43 13.10 6.36
C CYS A 124 9.10 11.97 7.14
N THR A 125 8.38 11.44 8.13
CA THR A 125 8.77 10.24 8.87
C THR A 125 7.94 9.07 8.40
N VAL A 126 8.61 7.98 8.03
CA VAL A 126 7.98 6.70 7.74
C VAL A 126 8.39 5.70 8.82
N SER A 127 7.42 5.12 9.52
CA SER A 127 7.69 4.25 10.68
C SER A 127 6.77 3.02 10.71
N GLY A 128 7.04 2.10 11.64
CA GLY A 128 6.19 0.92 11.83
C GLY A 128 4.81 1.25 12.42
N PHE A 129 4.78 2.18 13.38
CA PHE A 129 3.64 2.38 14.30
C PHE A 129 3.31 3.85 14.59
N GLY A 130 3.91 4.79 13.84
CA GLY A 130 3.77 6.23 14.04
C GLY A 130 4.78 6.75 15.06
N THR A 131 4.84 8.07 15.18
CA THR A 131 5.70 8.77 16.15
C THR A 131 5.01 9.00 17.50
N THR A 132 3.74 8.60 17.64
CA THR A 132 2.93 8.78 18.84
C THR A 132 2.31 7.48 19.35
N GLY A 133 1.73 7.50 20.55
CA GLY A 133 1.06 6.35 21.15
C GLY A 133 1.99 5.29 21.74
N PRO A 134 1.42 4.19 22.29
CA PRO A 134 2.16 3.22 23.10
C PRO A 134 3.14 2.37 22.29
N TYR A 135 3.02 2.34 20.96
CA TYR A 135 3.88 1.55 20.08
C TYR A 135 4.93 2.38 19.33
N ALA A 136 4.99 3.70 19.57
CA ALA A 136 5.91 4.61 18.89
C ALA A 136 7.36 4.12 18.92
N ALA A 137 7.82 3.53 20.03
CA ALA A 137 9.19 3.04 20.18
C ALA A 137 9.48 1.68 19.52
N LYS A 138 8.47 0.98 19.00
CA LYS A 138 8.64 -0.36 18.42
C LYS A 138 9.20 -0.30 17.00
N ALA A 139 10.05 -1.26 16.65
CA ALA A 139 10.43 -1.48 15.27
C ALA A 139 9.29 -2.20 14.52
N GLY A 140 9.01 -1.78 13.28
CA GLY A 140 7.99 -2.39 12.43
C GLY A 140 8.56 -2.88 11.10
N PHE A 141 7.96 -3.94 10.61
CA PHE A 141 8.13 -4.48 9.26
C PHE A 141 6.75 -4.80 8.71
N ASP A 142 6.61 -4.82 7.38
CA ASP A 142 5.35 -5.08 6.68
C ASP A 142 4.61 -6.31 7.23
N LEU A 143 5.27 -7.46 7.38
CA LEU A 143 4.64 -8.67 7.90
C LEU A 143 4.02 -8.48 9.30
N ILE A 144 4.70 -7.75 10.17
CA ILE A 144 4.20 -7.45 11.52
C ILE A 144 3.00 -6.51 11.42
N ALA A 145 3.09 -5.48 10.58
CA ALA A 145 1.99 -4.54 10.37
C ALA A 145 0.76 -5.22 9.75
N GLN A 146 0.92 -6.13 8.78
CA GLN A 146 -0.17 -6.92 8.21
C GLN A 146 -0.84 -7.81 9.26
N GLY A 147 -0.06 -8.43 10.16
CA GLY A 147 -0.61 -9.20 11.27
C GLY A 147 -1.39 -8.33 12.26
N MET A 148 -0.83 -7.18 12.65
CA MET A 148 -1.42 -6.31 13.66
C MET A 148 -2.61 -5.47 13.16
N SER A 149 -2.67 -5.15 11.87
CA SER A 149 -3.78 -4.39 11.27
C SER A 149 -5.03 -5.22 11.02
N GLY A 150 -4.96 -6.55 11.13
CA GLY A 150 -6.07 -7.46 10.80
C GLY A 150 -6.09 -7.89 9.34
N LEU A 151 -5.17 -7.42 8.49
CA LEU A 151 -5.11 -7.86 7.08
C LEU A 151 -4.90 -9.38 6.95
N MET A 152 -4.07 -9.97 7.82
CA MET A 152 -3.86 -11.43 7.82
C MET A 152 -5.06 -12.22 8.37
N SER A 153 -5.96 -11.61 9.16
CA SER A 153 -7.13 -12.33 9.68
C SER A 153 -8.22 -12.50 8.64
N ILE A 154 -8.25 -11.64 7.62
CA ILE A 154 -9.26 -11.63 6.56
C ILE A 154 -8.75 -12.18 5.23
N ASN A 155 -7.45 -12.35 5.08
CA ASN A 155 -6.84 -12.83 3.85
C ASN A 155 -6.58 -14.35 3.91
N GLY A 156 -6.97 -15.06 2.85
CA GLY A 156 -6.85 -16.51 2.74
C GLY A 156 -8.21 -17.20 2.58
N PHE A 157 -8.23 -18.50 2.82
CA PHE A 157 -9.44 -19.32 2.76
C PHE A 157 -9.96 -19.63 4.18
N PRO A 158 -11.28 -19.85 4.35
CA PRO A 158 -11.84 -20.40 5.58
C PRO A 158 -11.06 -21.63 6.07
N ASP A 159 -10.89 -21.77 7.39
CA ASP A 159 -10.21 -22.88 8.07
C ASP A 159 -8.72 -23.08 7.73
N ALA A 160 -8.13 -22.23 6.88
CA ALA A 160 -6.70 -22.23 6.62
C ALA A 160 -5.93 -21.34 7.63
N PRO A 161 -4.62 -21.58 7.84
CA PRO A 161 -3.78 -20.67 8.62
C PRO A 161 -3.78 -19.24 8.05
N PRO A 162 -3.60 -18.20 8.87
CA PRO A 162 -3.54 -16.81 8.41
C PRO A 162 -2.51 -16.60 7.30
N ALA A 163 -2.91 -15.93 6.23
CA ALA A 163 -2.05 -15.65 5.08
C ALA A 163 -1.78 -14.16 4.96
N LYS A 164 -0.52 -13.78 4.74
CA LYS A 164 -0.20 -12.40 4.32
C LYS A 164 -0.67 -12.15 2.90
N VAL A 165 -0.86 -10.87 2.56
CA VAL A 165 -1.00 -10.46 1.17
C VAL A 165 0.30 -10.75 0.42
N GLY A 166 0.19 -11.21 -0.83
CA GLY A 166 1.34 -11.65 -1.63
C GLY A 166 2.39 -10.56 -1.87
N VAL A 167 1.97 -9.30 -1.81
CA VAL A 167 2.83 -8.11 -1.90
C VAL A 167 3.03 -7.46 -0.53
N PRO A 168 4.11 -6.68 -0.33
CA PRO A 168 4.34 -5.92 0.90
C PRO A 168 3.37 -4.73 1.00
N LEU A 169 2.10 -5.05 1.26
CA LEU A 169 0.97 -4.14 1.15
C LEU A 169 1.10 -2.94 2.09
N ALA A 170 1.48 -3.17 3.34
CA ALA A 170 1.62 -2.09 4.31
C ALA A 170 2.74 -1.15 3.90
N ASP A 171 3.91 -1.66 3.49
CA ASP A 171 5.03 -0.83 3.02
C ASP A 171 4.65 0.02 1.80
N LEU A 172 4.06 -0.58 0.77
CA LEU A 172 3.67 0.12 -0.46
C LEU A 172 2.64 1.21 -0.20
N ASN A 173 1.64 0.90 0.62
CA ASN A 173 0.58 1.84 0.96
C ASN A 173 1.08 2.97 1.86
N THR A 174 1.96 2.68 2.83
CA THR A 174 2.62 3.74 3.61
C THR A 174 3.44 4.66 2.72
N GLY A 175 4.17 4.12 1.74
CA GLY A 175 4.89 4.94 0.77
C GLY A 175 3.95 5.83 -0.05
N ALA A 176 2.82 5.30 -0.51
CA ALA A 176 1.81 6.07 -1.24
C ALA A 176 1.14 7.15 -0.37
N PHE A 177 0.75 6.83 0.87
CA PHE A 177 0.19 7.80 1.81
C PHE A 177 1.22 8.85 2.25
N ALA A 178 2.49 8.49 2.41
CA ALA A 178 3.56 9.44 2.66
C ALA A 178 3.73 10.40 1.48
N ALA A 179 3.73 9.91 0.24
CA ALA A 179 3.77 10.76 -0.95
C ALA A 179 2.56 11.70 -1.02
N PHE A 180 1.36 11.18 -0.76
CA PHE A 180 0.13 11.99 -0.67
C PHE A 180 0.22 13.06 0.43
N GLY A 181 0.77 12.71 1.60
CA GLY A 181 1.02 13.64 2.70
C GLY A 181 2.02 14.72 2.32
N VAL A 182 3.12 14.36 1.66
CA VAL A 182 4.14 15.31 1.17
C VAL A 182 3.53 16.28 0.16
N LEU A 183 2.76 15.78 -0.81
CA LEU A 183 2.06 16.63 -1.79
C LEU A 183 1.05 17.56 -1.12
N THR A 184 0.31 17.07 -0.13
CA THR A 184 -0.65 17.88 0.63
C THR A 184 0.04 18.99 1.42
N ALA A 185 1.14 18.66 2.09
CA ALA A 185 1.98 19.63 2.79
C ALA A 185 2.59 20.65 1.83
N TYR A 186 3.00 20.22 0.63
CA TYR A 186 3.49 21.10 -0.42
C TYR A 186 2.41 22.09 -0.91
N VAL A 187 1.20 21.62 -1.17
CA VAL A 187 0.06 22.49 -1.54
C VAL A 187 -0.25 23.51 -0.45
N ASN A 188 -0.15 23.13 0.82
CA ASN A 188 -0.30 24.07 1.93
C ASN A 188 0.87 25.07 2.00
N ARG A 189 2.10 24.60 1.78
CA ARG A 189 3.31 25.44 1.75
C ARG A 189 3.22 26.51 0.66
N LEU A 190 2.63 26.22 -0.51
CA LEU A 190 2.43 27.22 -1.57
C LEU A 190 1.59 28.43 -1.12
N LYS A 191 0.75 28.26 -0.09
CA LYS A 191 -0.11 29.32 0.44
C LYS A 191 0.52 30.02 1.65
N THR A 192 1.27 29.27 2.46
CA THR A 192 1.73 29.73 3.79
C THR A 192 3.22 30.06 3.82
N GLY A 193 3.99 29.56 2.85
CA GLY A 193 5.45 29.57 2.87
C GLY A 193 6.07 28.61 3.91
N ARG A 194 5.26 27.81 4.62
CA ARG A 194 5.73 26.96 5.72
C ARG A 194 5.54 25.48 5.42
N GLY A 195 6.55 24.69 5.79
CA GLY A 195 6.51 23.24 5.74
C GLY A 195 5.77 22.65 6.95
N GLN A 196 5.69 21.32 6.99
CA GLN A 196 4.98 20.56 8.02
C GLN A 196 5.63 19.18 8.23
N HIS A 197 5.36 18.57 9.38
CA HIS A 197 5.67 17.17 9.65
C HIS A 197 4.59 16.25 9.08
N VAL A 198 4.97 15.35 8.18
CA VAL A 198 4.16 14.22 7.71
C VAL A 198 4.61 12.96 8.43
N ASP A 199 3.77 12.39 9.29
CA ASP A 199 3.99 11.10 9.94
C ASP A 199 3.13 10.02 9.28
N ALA A 200 3.79 9.00 8.73
CA ALA A 200 3.14 7.87 8.07
C ALA A 200 3.61 6.56 8.70
N SER A 201 2.65 5.67 9.04
CA SER A 201 2.96 4.40 9.68
C SER A 201 2.44 3.19 8.91
N LEU A 202 3.18 2.08 8.97
CA LEU A 202 2.78 0.80 8.40
C LEU A 202 1.47 0.30 9.00
N LEU A 203 1.28 0.46 10.32
CA LEU A 203 0.07 0.03 11.00
C LEU A 203 -1.16 0.83 10.54
N ASP A 204 -1.10 2.16 10.55
CA ASP A 204 -2.23 3.00 10.13
C ASP A 204 -2.57 2.75 8.65
N SER A 205 -1.53 2.56 7.83
CA SER A 205 -1.71 2.23 6.41
C SER A 205 -2.38 0.87 6.22
N GLY A 206 -2.06 -0.13 7.05
CA GLY A 206 -2.74 -1.42 7.03
C GLY A 206 -4.20 -1.32 7.48
N ILE A 207 -4.47 -0.57 8.56
CA ILE A 207 -5.83 -0.35 9.09
C ILE A 207 -6.71 0.39 8.08
N ALA A 208 -6.15 1.33 7.30
CA ALA A 208 -6.89 2.06 6.28
C ALA A 208 -7.57 1.15 5.23
N TYR A 209 -7.08 -0.08 5.03
CA TYR A 209 -7.67 -1.05 4.10
C TYR A 209 -8.67 -2.01 4.73
N THR A 210 -8.89 -1.97 6.04
CA THR A 210 -9.88 -2.82 6.73
C THR A 210 -11.21 -2.09 6.93
N LEU A 211 -11.58 -1.18 6.02
CA LEU A 211 -12.76 -0.32 6.14
C LEU A 211 -14.05 -1.12 6.40
N TYR A 212 -14.32 -2.13 5.56
CA TYR A 212 -15.54 -2.94 5.69
C TYR A 212 -15.48 -3.87 6.88
N GLU A 213 -14.33 -4.47 7.16
CA GLU A 213 -14.12 -5.33 8.32
C GLU A 213 -14.31 -4.56 9.63
N SER A 214 -13.78 -3.34 9.69
CA SER A 214 -13.95 -2.41 10.80
C SER A 214 -15.41 -2.01 10.94
N ALA A 215 -16.09 -1.66 9.83
CA ALA A 215 -17.52 -1.34 9.84
C ALA A 215 -18.38 -2.51 10.33
N THR A 216 -18.10 -3.74 9.87
CA THR A 216 -18.76 -4.96 10.35
C THR A 216 -18.52 -5.15 11.83
N TYR A 217 -17.27 -5.06 12.31
CA TYR A 217 -16.98 -5.18 13.73
C TYR A 217 -17.72 -4.15 14.58
N PHE A 218 -17.77 -2.88 14.18
CA PHE A 218 -18.51 -1.86 14.92
C PHE A 218 -20.03 -2.08 14.90
N ALA A 219 -20.56 -2.69 13.84
CA ALA A 219 -22.00 -2.95 13.71
C ALA A 219 -22.45 -4.21 14.48
N THR A 220 -21.62 -5.26 14.51
CA THR A 220 -22.02 -6.60 15.00
C THR A 220 -21.21 -7.09 16.18
N ASN A 221 -20.09 -6.44 16.51
CA ASN A 221 -19.08 -6.92 17.45
C ASN A 221 -18.45 -8.27 17.06
N GLU A 222 -18.51 -8.64 15.78
CA GLU A 222 -17.90 -9.85 15.23
C GLU A 222 -16.64 -9.51 14.43
N VAL A 223 -15.58 -10.28 14.68
CA VAL A 223 -14.33 -10.15 13.92
C VAL A 223 -14.48 -10.89 12.60
N SER A 224 -14.30 -10.15 11.50
CA SER A 224 -14.35 -10.72 10.16
C SER A 224 -13.26 -11.77 9.93
N GLY A 225 -13.64 -12.91 9.35
CA GLY A 225 -12.74 -13.97 8.92
C GLY A 225 -12.47 -13.98 7.40
N PRO A 226 -11.62 -14.92 6.95
CA PRO A 226 -11.29 -15.08 5.54
C PRO A 226 -12.47 -15.68 4.74
N LEU A 227 -12.63 -15.23 3.49
CA LEU A 227 -13.72 -15.63 2.59
C LEU A 227 -13.23 -16.26 1.27
N GLY A 228 -11.93 -16.52 1.14
CA GLY A 228 -11.35 -16.87 -0.15
C GLY A 228 -11.47 -15.70 -1.12
N SER A 229 -12.01 -15.97 -2.32
CA SER A 229 -12.25 -14.94 -3.35
C SER A 229 -13.58 -14.21 -3.19
N ALA A 230 -14.44 -14.60 -2.25
CA ALA A 230 -15.78 -14.06 -2.13
C ALA A 230 -15.84 -12.68 -1.48
N HIS A 231 -16.71 -11.84 -2.01
CA HIS A 231 -17.00 -10.53 -1.44
C HIS A 231 -17.89 -10.65 -0.20
N ARG A 232 -17.62 -9.81 0.81
CA ARG A 232 -18.30 -9.87 2.11
C ARG A 232 -19.78 -9.45 2.07
N MET A 233 -20.14 -8.58 1.14
CA MET A 233 -21.43 -7.88 1.12
C MET A 233 -22.29 -8.16 -0.10
N ILE A 234 -21.73 -8.85 -1.11
CA ILE A 234 -22.35 -8.91 -2.44
C ILE A 234 -22.19 -10.32 -2.99
N ALA A 235 -23.26 -10.86 -3.57
CA ALA A 235 -23.25 -12.16 -4.20
C ALA A 235 -24.05 -12.19 -5.51
N PRO A 236 -23.63 -13.00 -6.50
CA PRO A 236 -22.32 -13.66 -6.57
C PRO A 236 -21.24 -12.65 -6.96
N TYR A 237 -20.19 -12.58 -6.14
CA TYR A 237 -19.00 -11.78 -6.38
C TYR A 237 -17.78 -12.55 -5.88
N GLN A 238 -17.30 -13.50 -6.68
CA GLN A 238 -16.22 -14.41 -6.30
C GLN A 238 -15.63 -15.14 -7.51
N ALA A 239 -14.54 -15.87 -7.28
CA ALA A 239 -14.00 -16.82 -8.24
C ALA A 239 -14.78 -18.15 -8.21
N PHE A 240 -15.13 -18.67 -9.37
CA PHE A 240 -15.72 -20.00 -9.56
C PHE A 240 -14.82 -20.87 -10.44
N ALA A 241 -14.69 -22.15 -10.10
CA ALA A 241 -13.96 -23.10 -10.92
C ALA A 241 -14.70 -23.35 -12.24
N THR A 242 -13.95 -23.41 -13.34
CA THR A 242 -14.44 -23.80 -14.66
C THR A 242 -13.91 -25.19 -15.02
N GLN A 243 -14.13 -25.66 -16.25
CA GLN A 243 -13.60 -26.95 -16.70
C GLN A 243 -12.05 -27.00 -16.68
N ASP A 244 -11.38 -25.89 -16.95
CA ASP A 244 -9.92 -25.82 -17.17
C ASP A 244 -9.21 -24.72 -16.34
N GLY A 245 -9.94 -24.04 -15.44
CA GLY A 245 -9.39 -22.94 -14.65
C GLY A 245 -10.39 -22.32 -13.68
N TYR A 246 -10.40 -20.99 -13.63
CA TYR A 246 -11.28 -20.19 -12.79
C TYR A 246 -11.76 -18.96 -13.54
N ILE A 247 -13.00 -18.54 -13.26
CA ILE A 247 -13.57 -17.27 -13.72
C ILE A 247 -13.99 -16.43 -12.50
N ASN A 248 -13.68 -15.14 -12.53
CA ASN A 248 -14.17 -14.19 -11.54
C ASN A 248 -15.51 -13.63 -12.01
N ILE A 249 -16.55 -13.82 -11.21
CA ILE A 249 -17.88 -13.30 -11.49
C ILE A 249 -18.13 -12.06 -10.65
N GLY A 250 -18.52 -10.97 -11.31
CA GLY A 250 -18.81 -9.67 -10.70
C GLY A 250 -20.25 -9.23 -10.93
N ALA A 251 -21.24 -10.07 -10.59
CA ALA A 251 -22.66 -9.74 -10.73
C ALA A 251 -23.16 -8.87 -9.56
N ALA A 252 -22.49 -7.73 -9.36
CA ALA A 252 -22.54 -6.98 -8.11
C ALA A 252 -23.85 -6.22 -7.84
N ASN A 253 -24.68 -6.05 -8.88
CA ASN A 253 -25.95 -5.36 -8.81
C ASN A 253 -27.03 -6.21 -9.48
N GLN A 254 -28.30 -5.87 -9.24
CA GLN A 254 -29.43 -6.68 -9.69
C GLN A 254 -29.48 -6.86 -11.22
N ASN A 255 -29.17 -5.80 -11.98
CA ASN A 255 -29.16 -5.88 -13.44
C ASN A 255 -28.09 -6.86 -13.95
N ASN A 256 -26.88 -6.81 -13.38
CA ASN A 256 -25.81 -7.74 -13.75
C ASN A 256 -26.13 -9.18 -13.32
N TRP A 257 -26.77 -9.38 -12.16
CA TRP A 257 -27.28 -10.69 -11.72
C TRP A 257 -28.27 -11.27 -12.73
N GLU A 258 -29.29 -10.51 -13.12
CA GLU A 258 -30.30 -10.99 -14.06
C GLU A 258 -29.72 -11.29 -15.45
N ARG A 259 -28.85 -10.42 -15.96
CA ARG A 259 -28.17 -10.63 -17.25
C ARG A 259 -27.30 -11.88 -17.22
N MET A 260 -26.54 -12.08 -16.14
CA MET A 260 -25.70 -13.26 -15.98
C MET A 260 -26.53 -14.54 -15.91
N CYS A 261 -27.60 -14.58 -15.10
CA CYS A 261 -28.49 -15.74 -15.01
C CYS A 261 -29.06 -16.14 -16.37
N ARG A 262 -29.52 -15.16 -17.17
CA ARG A 262 -29.99 -15.41 -18.54
C ARG A 262 -28.87 -15.91 -19.46
N ALA A 263 -27.67 -15.32 -19.37
CA ALA A 263 -26.54 -15.72 -20.21
C ALA A 263 -26.11 -17.17 -19.94
N ILE A 264 -26.08 -17.59 -18.67
CA ILE A 264 -25.61 -18.92 -18.27
C ILE A 264 -26.73 -19.99 -18.25
N GLY A 265 -27.93 -19.65 -18.72
CA GLY A 265 -29.09 -20.55 -18.75
C GLY A 265 -29.58 -20.98 -17.35
N GLN A 266 -29.56 -20.06 -16.40
CA GLN A 266 -29.98 -20.22 -15.01
C GLN A 266 -31.10 -19.22 -14.65
N GLU A 267 -32.05 -18.99 -15.57
CA GLU A 267 -33.17 -18.07 -15.35
C GLU A 267 -34.07 -18.46 -14.19
N ASP A 268 -34.15 -19.75 -13.85
CA ASP A 268 -34.93 -20.25 -12.71
C ASP A 268 -34.48 -19.60 -11.38
N LEU A 269 -33.20 -19.19 -11.27
CA LEU A 269 -32.68 -18.49 -10.09
C LEU A 269 -33.27 -17.08 -9.92
N LEU A 270 -33.89 -16.51 -10.96
CA LEU A 270 -34.52 -15.20 -10.88
C LEU A 270 -35.89 -15.25 -10.20
N GLU A 271 -36.55 -16.41 -10.24
CA GLU A 271 -37.86 -16.65 -9.63
C GLU A 271 -37.75 -17.32 -8.25
N ASP A 272 -36.56 -17.81 -7.88
CA ASP A 272 -36.30 -18.39 -6.57
C ASP A 272 -36.23 -17.29 -5.49
N GLU A 273 -37.18 -17.32 -4.54
CA GLU A 273 -37.27 -16.34 -3.44
C GLU A 273 -35.93 -16.14 -2.71
N ARG A 274 -35.11 -17.19 -2.59
CA ARG A 274 -33.79 -17.16 -1.96
C ARG A 274 -32.77 -16.30 -2.70
N PHE A 275 -32.97 -15.97 -3.97
CA PHE A 275 -31.98 -15.31 -4.82
C PHE A 275 -32.48 -14.03 -5.52
N THR A 276 -33.72 -13.62 -5.26
CA THR A 276 -34.37 -12.46 -5.89
C THR A 276 -33.66 -11.12 -5.65
N SER A 277 -33.01 -10.96 -4.49
CA SER A 277 -32.27 -9.75 -4.13
C SER A 277 -30.86 -10.07 -3.62
N ASN A 278 -29.96 -9.08 -3.62
CA ASN A 278 -28.63 -9.28 -3.04
C ASN A 278 -28.69 -9.70 -1.56
N GLY A 279 -29.63 -9.13 -0.79
CA GLY A 279 -29.80 -9.50 0.63
C GLY A 279 -30.13 -10.97 0.79
N GLU A 280 -31.09 -11.47 0.01
CA GLU A 280 -31.47 -12.88 0.02
C GLU A 280 -30.31 -13.77 -0.45
N ARG A 281 -29.61 -13.40 -1.53
CA ARG A 281 -28.43 -14.14 -2.00
C ARG A 281 -27.32 -14.23 -0.94
N MET A 282 -27.15 -13.19 -0.12
CA MET A 282 -26.17 -13.21 0.98
C MET A 282 -26.62 -14.12 2.12
N VAL A 283 -27.91 -14.12 2.48
CA VAL A 283 -28.46 -15.05 3.48
C VAL A 283 -28.31 -16.51 3.03
N HIS A 284 -28.56 -16.76 1.75
CA HIS A 284 -28.54 -18.10 1.15
C HIS A 284 -27.25 -18.42 0.38
N ILE A 285 -26.14 -17.74 0.69
CA ILE A 285 -24.88 -17.85 -0.08
C ILE A 285 -24.32 -19.27 -0.13
N LYS A 286 -24.52 -20.04 0.94
CA LYS A 286 -24.10 -21.45 1.05
C LYS A 286 -24.89 -22.38 0.11
N GLU A 287 -26.08 -21.96 -0.31
CA GLU A 287 -26.93 -22.66 -1.27
C GLU A 287 -26.69 -22.19 -2.71
N LEU A 288 -26.47 -20.88 -2.89
CA LEU A 288 -26.17 -20.29 -4.21
C LEU A 288 -24.82 -20.75 -4.77
N THR A 289 -23.78 -20.78 -3.92
CA THR A 289 -22.41 -21.06 -4.37
C THR A 289 -22.27 -22.41 -5.08
N PRO A 290 -22.78 -23.54 -4.55
CA PRO A 290 -22.70 -24.83 -5.23
C PRO A 290 -23.44 -24.88 -6.58
N ILE A 291 -24.55 -24.14 -6.71
CA ILE A 291 -25.30 -24.04 -7.98
C ILE A 291 -24.41 -23.36 -9.03
N MET A 292 -23.84 -22.21 -8.68
CA MET A 292 -22.96 -21.45 -9.56
C MET A 292 -21.69 -22.23 -9.92
N GLU A 293 -21.07 -22.90 -8.95
CA GLU A 293 -19.91 -23.77 -9.21
C GLU A 293 -20.24 -24.90 -10.19
N LYS A 294 -21.40 -25.54 -10.05
CA LYS A 294 -21.83 -26.60 -10.96
C LYS A 294 -22.00 -26.06 -12.38
N THR A 295 -22.61 -24.87 -12.53
CA THR A 295 -22.80 -24.23 -13.82
C THR A 295 -21.46 -23.89 -14.47
N PHE A 296 -20.57 -23.18 -13.79
CA PHE A 296 -19.30 -22.76 -14.38
C PHE A 296 -18.35 -23.92 -14.67
N LYS A 297 -18.44 -25.04 -13.95
CA LYS A 297 -17.65 -26.25 -14.27
C LYS A 297 -18.03 -26.93 -15.58
N ALA A 298 -19.17 -26.60 -16.18
CA ALA A 298 -19.65 -27.29 -17.38
C ALA A 298 -18.81 -26.97 -18.64
N GLU A 299 -18.25 -25.76 -18.73
CA GLU A 299 -17.53 -25.27 -19.90
C GLU A 299 -16.17 -24.67 -19.54
N SER A 300 -15.33 -24.47 -20.57
CA SER A 300 -14.01 -23.87 -20.43
C SER A 300 -14.06 -22.41 -19.96
N THR A 301 -12.96 -21.93 -19.39
CA THR A 301 -12.81 -20.52 -18.99
C THR A 301 -13.04 -19.58 -20.16
N ALA A 302 -12.48 -19.90 -21.33
CA ALA A 302 -12.60 -19.07 -22.54
C ALA A 302 -14.07 -18.94 -23.00
N HIS A 303 -14.82 -20.04 -22.98
CA HIS A 303 -16.25 -20.02 -23.32
C HIS A 303 -17.04 -19.07 -22.42
N TRP A 304 -16.86 -19.16 -21.09
CA TRP A 304 -17.60 -18.30 -20.17
C TRP A 304 -17.21 -16.84 -20.27
N VAL A 305 -15.93 -16.54 -20.51
CA VAL A 305 -15.48 -15.16 -20.73
C VAL A 305 -16.13 -14.59 -21.99
N GLU A 306 -16.09 -15.31 -23.12
CA GLU A 306 -16.73 -14.86 -24.38
C GLU A 306 -18.24 -14.67 -24.24
N LEU A 307 -18.92 -15.51 -23.46
CA LEU A 307 -20.36 -15.44 -23.24
C LEU A 307 -20.78 -14.26 -22.33
N LEU A 308 -19.92 -13.85 -21.38
CA LEU A 308 -20.25 -12.88 -20.33
C LEU A 308 -19.72 -11.45 -20.60
N GLU A 309 -18.87 -11.26 -21.61
CA GLU A 309 -18.45 -9.94 -22.12
C GLU A 309 -19.55 -9.25 -22.95
#